data_AF-A0A529YAB3-F1
#
_entry.id   AF-A0A529YAB3-F1
#
_cell.length_a   1.000
_cell.length_b   1.000
_cell.length_c   1.000
_cell.angle_alpha   90.00
_cell.angle_beta   90.00
_cell.angle_gamma   90.00
#
_symmetry.space_group_name_H-M   'P 1'
#
loop_
_entity.id
_entity.type
_entity.pdbx_description
1 polymer ?
#
loop_
_entity_poly.entity_id
_entity_poly.type
_entity_poly.pdbx_seq_one_letter_code
_entity_poly.pdbx_strand_id
1 'polypeptide(L)'
;YKTFTQDNVLNERTETILPRQVLDKQGMTLDQIGAILSTQPIKAEVRHASDASLEQFRTQASSFLAKPGHFVIVNYLRKAMGQEKGGHISPLAAYDEKADRFLILDVARYKYPPVWVTTADLFGAMNTVDSDNENKTRGYVLISSPSGQ
;
A
#
# COMPACT_ATOMS: atom_id res chain seq x y z
N TYR A 1 26.42 -2.10 -7.24
CA TYR A 1 25.06 -1.53 -7.36
C TYR A 1 24.52 -1.26 -5.97
N LYS A 2 23.79 -0.16 -5.74
CA LYS A 2 23.01 0.06 -4.52
C LYS A 2 21.56 -0.30 -4.82
N THR A 3 21.00 -1.29 -4.12
CA THR A 3 19.64 -1.81 -4.34
C THR A 3 18.97 -2.08 -3.01
N PHE A 4 17.65 -1.94 -2.95
CA PHE A 4 16.86 -2.32 -1.79
C PHE A 4 16.58 -3.82 -1.78
N THR A 5 16.66 -4.42 -0.60
CA THR A 5 16.24 -5.79 -0.29
C THR A 5 15.37 -5.75 0.97
N GLN A 6 14.63 -6.83 1.25
CA GLN A 6 13.86 -6.93 2.49
C GLN A 6 14.74 -6.84 3.75
N ASP A 7 16.02 -7.20 3.64
CA ASP A 7 16.96 -7.17 4.76
C ASP A 7 17.60 -5.80 4.98
N ASN A 8 17.79 -4.99 3.92
CA ASN A 8 18.49 -3.71 4.04
C ASN A 8 17.56 -2.49 4.06
N VAL A 9 16.30 -2.65 3.63
CA VAL A 9 15.28 -1.60 3.76
C VAL A 9 14.89 -1.42 5.23
N LEU A 10 14.97 -2.50 6.02
CA LEU A 10 14.82 -2.49 7.46
C LEU A 10 16.21 -2.27 8.10
N ASN A 11 16.36 -1.17 8.82
CA ASN A 11 17.61 -0.74 9.44
C ASN A 11 17.35 0.02 10.75
N GLU A 12 18.41 0.53 11.38
CA GLU A 12 18.33 1.26 12.65
C GLU A 12 17.31 2.40 12.66
N ARG A 13 17.09 3.10 11.52
CA ARG A 13 16.09 4.17 11.42
C ARG A 13 14.66 3.64 11.38
N THR A 14 14.43 2.45 10.81
CA THR A 14 13.10 1.85 10.76
C THR A 14 12.76 1.07 12.02
N GLU A 15 13.76 0.58 12.76
CA GLU A 15 13.59 -0.09 14.06
C GLU A 15 12.91 0.81 15.11
N THR A 16 13.12 2.12 15.06
CA THR A 16 12.44 3.07 15.95
C THR A 16 10.96 3.28 15.61
N ILE A 17 10.54 2.90 14.40
CA ILE A 17 9.16 3.02 13.91
C ILE A 17 8.40 1.72 14.15
N LEU A 18 8.98 0.61 13.69
CA LEU A 18 8.43 -0.73 13.82
C LEU A 18 9.58 -1.72 13.98
N PRO A 19 9.83 -2.22 15.20
CA PRO A 19 10.89 -3.19 15.42
C PRO A 19 10.68 -4.46 14.59
N ARG A 20 11.74 -5.02 14.01
CA ARG A 20 11.62 -6.20 13.14
C ARG A 20 10.97 -7.40 13.83
N GLN A 21 11.24 -7.58 15.12
CA GLN A 21 10.60 -8.64 15.91
C GLN A 21 9.07 -8.49 16.02
N VAL A 22 8.56 -7.25 15.98
CA VAL A 22 7.12 -6.96 15.97
C VAL A 22 6.59 -7.17 14.55
N LEU A 23 7.27 -6.62 13.54
CA LEU A 23 6.92 -6.80 12.13
C LEU A 23 6.75 -8.27 11.74
N ASP A 24 7.67 -9.14 12.15
CA ASP A 24 7.65 -10.56 11.80
C ASP A 24 6.45 -11.31 12.39
N LYS A 25 5.80 -10.77 13.43
CA LYS A 25 4.66 -11.41 14.11
C LYS A 25 3.31 -10.90 13.62
N GLN A 26 3.19 -9.61 13.35
CA GLN A 26 1.89 -8.97 13.10
C GLN A 26 1.83 -8.20 11.78
N GLY A 27 2.93 -8.08 11.03
CA GLY A 27 3.01 -7.23 9.86
C GLY A 27 3.16 -5.76 10.24
N MET A 28 2.67 -4.87 9.37
CA MET A 28 2.74 -3.42 9.56
C MET A 28 1.41 -2.76 9.21
N THR A 29 1.10 -1.66 9.89
CA THR A 29 -0.09 -0.84 9.62
C THR A 29 0.16 0.13 8.47
N LEU A 30 -0.90 0.82 8.01
CA LEU A 30 -0.78 1.85 6.98
C LEU A 30 0.15 3.01 7.41
N ASP A 31 0.03 3.46 8.66
CA ASP A 31 0.83 4.55 9.22
C ASP A 31 2.30 4.15 9.31
N GLN A 32 2.57 2.90 9.73
CA GLN A 32 3.91 2.36 9.86
C GLN A 32 4.62 2.23 8.50
N ILE A 33 3.95 1.73 7.46
CA ILE A 33 4.58 1.69 6.12
C ILE A 33 4.84 3.11 5.59
N GLY A 34 3.93 4.05 5.82
CA GLY A 34 4.13 5.46 5.47
C GLY A 34 5.35 6.07 6.17
N ALA A 35 5.49 5.82 7.47
CA ALA A 35 6.61 6.28 8.27
C ALA A 35 7.94 5.64 7.82
N ILE A 36 7.97 4.32 7.55
CA ILE A 36 9.15 3.61 7.03
C ILE A 36 9.59 4.21 5.69
N LEU A 37 8.65 4.41 4.75
CA LEU A 37 8.94 5.02 3.45
C LEU A 37 9.50 6.44 3.60
N SER A 38 9.01 7.20 4.58
CA SER A 38 9.44 8.57 4.85
C SER A 38 10.86 8.66 5.43
N THR A 39 11.49 7.53 5.81
CA THR A 39 12.92 7.50 6.18
C THR A 39 13.85 7.60 4.98
N GLN A 40 13.32 7.43 3.77
CA GLN A 40 14.02 7.50 2.50
C GLN A 40 13.84 8.89 1.86
N PRO A 41 14.73 9.32 0.95
CA PRO A 41 14.60 10.61 0.25
C PRO A 41 13.53 10.57 -0.85
N ILE A 42 12.30 10.19 -0.47
CA ILE A 42 11.10 10.14 -1.31
C ILE A 42 9.96 10.88 -0.62
N LYS A 43 8.94 11.27 -1.37
CA LYS A 43 7.69 11.74 -0.79
C LYS A 43 6.74 10.55 -0.63
N ALA A 44 6.20 10.35 0.57
CA ALA A 44 5.17 9.36 0.85
C ALA A 44 3.98 10.04 1.54
N GLU A 45 2.80 9.96 0.93
CA GLU A 45 1.56 10.53 1.47
C GLU A 45 0.59 9.41 1.82
N VAL A 46 0.32 9.25 3.11
CA VAL A 46 -0.66 8.29 3.62
C VAL A 46 -2.07 8.84 3.45
N ARG A 47 -2.99 8.01 2.93
CA ARG A 47 -4.42 8.30 2.81
C ARG A 47 -5.21 7.15 3.40
N HIS A 48 -5.81 7.38 4.56
CA HIS A 48 -6.81 6.46 5.12
C HIS A 48 -8.07 6.48 4.24
N ALA A 49 -8.69 5.32 4.08
CA ALA A 49 -9.92 5.19 3.30
C ALA A 49 -11.09 5.99 3.90
N SER A 50 -11.09 6.21 5.22
CA SER A 50 -12.07 7.08 5.91
C SER A 50 -11.96 8.55 5.52
N ASP A 51 -10.79 8.98 5.02
CA ASP A 51 -10.50 10.39 4.73
C ASP A 51 -10.60 10.70 3.22
N ALA A 52 -11.01 9.71 2.43
CA ALA A 52 -11.14 9.79 0.99
C ALA A 52 -12.47 9.17 0.51
N SER A 53 -12.93 9.58 -0.67
CA SER A 53 -13.99 8.87 -1.39
C SER A 53 -13.41 7.87 -2.38
N LEU A 54 -14.25 6.92 -2.83
CA LEU A 54 -13.92 5.99 -3.91
C LEU A 54 -13.45 6.75 -5.17
N GLU A 55 -14.14 7.84 -5.54
CA GLU A 55 -13.79 8.69 -6.68
C GLU A 55 -12.43 9.37 -6.51
N GLN A 56 -12.13 9.86 -5.30
CA GLN A 56 -10.84 10.47 -4.99
C GLN A 56 -9.72 9.44 -5.08
N PHE A 57 -9.92 8.24 -4.53
CA PHE A 57 -8.97 7.13 -4.66
C PHE A 57 -8.73 6.79 -6.15
N ARG A 58 -9.79 6.56 -6.93
CA ARG A 58 -9.69 6.23 -8.36
C ARG A 58 -8.87 7.27 -9.11
N THR A 59 -9.20 8.54 -8.92
CA THR A 59 -8.57 9.66 -9.63
C THR A 59 -7.11 9.82 -9.23
N GLN A 60 -6.80 9.77 -7.93
CA GLN A 60 -5.44 9.93 -7.44
C GLN A 60 -4.55 8.75 -7.83
N ALA A 61 -5.01 7.52 -7.61
CA ALA A 61 -4.23 6.32 -7.88
C ALA A 61 -3.93 6.16 -9.38
N SER A 62 -4.94 6.34 -10.25
CA SER A 62 -4.73 6.28 -11.70
C SER A 62 -3.79 7.39 -12.20
N SER A 63 -3.92 8.63 -11.70
CA SER A 63 -3.03 9.74 -12.04
C SER A 63 -1.58 9.51 -11.60
N PHE A 64 -1.37 8.87 -10.44
CA PHE A 64 -0.02 8.47 -9.99
C PHE A 64 0.56 7.37 -10.87
N LEU A 65 -0.20 6.31 -11.17
CA LEU A 65 0.26 5.21 -12.03
C LEU A 65 0.59 5.65 -13.46
N ALA A 66 -0.02 6.73 -13.94
CA ALA A 66 0.26 7.29 -15.27
C ALA A 66 1.56 8.11 -15.34
N LYS A 67 2.25 8.37 -14.22
CA LYS A 67 3.42 9.26 -14.16
C LYS A 67 4.69 8.48 -13.82
N PRO A 68 5.79 8.64 -14.58
CA PRO A 68 7.09 8.10 -14.18
C PRO A 68 7.52 8.59 -12.78
N GLY A 69 8.17 7.71 -12.02
CA GLY A 69 8.64 8.02 -10.67
C GLY A 69 7.54 8.17 -9.61
N HIS A 70 6.29 7.81 -9.95
CA HIS A 70 5.15 7.80 -9.04
C HIS A 70 4.63 6.38 -8.88
N PHE A 71 4.25 6.02 -7.66
CA PHE A 71 3.80 4.67 -7.31
C PHE A 71 2.68 4.73 -6.28
N VAL A 72 1.91 3.64 -6.20
CA VAL A 72 0.83 3.50 -5.24
C VAL A 72 0.99 2.17 -4.52
N ILE A 73 0.95 2.20 -3.19
CA ILE A 73 0.87 1.01 -2.33
C ILE A 73 -0.49 1.01 -1.65
N VAL A 74 -1.14 -0.16 -1.58
CA VAL A 74 -2.43 -0.34 -0.91
C VAL A 74 -2.28 -1.23 0.32
N ASN A 75 -2.99 -0.90 1.40
CA ASN A 75 -3.26 -1.75 2.55
C ASN A 75 -4.74 -2.10 2.53
N TYR A 76 -5.09 -3.37 2.41
CA TYR A 76 -6.48 -3.82 2.26
C TYR A 76 -6.74 -5.13 3.01
N LEU A 77 -8.00 -5.37 3.38
CA LEU A 77 -8.42 -6.62 4.01
C LEU A 77 -8.71 -7.69 2.94
N ARG A 78 -7.90 -8.73 2.84
CA ARG A 78 -8.09 -9.84 1.89
C ARG A 78 -9.45 -10.53 2.01
N LYS A 79 -9.95 -10.67 3.24
CA LYS A 79 -11.26 -11.27 3.53
C LYS A 79 -12.40 -10.52 2.83
N ALA A 80 -12.30 -9.19 2.71
CA ALA A 80 -13.31 -8.39 2.02
C ALA A 80 -13.33 -8.66 0.50
N MET A 81 -12.27 -9.28 -0.05
CA MET A 81 -12.16 -9.67 -1.46
C MET A 81 -12.29 -11.19 -1.67
N GLY A 82 -12.84 -11.92 -0.69
CA GLY A 82 -13.01 -13.37 -0.79
C GLY A 82 -11.72 -14.20 -0.68
N GLN A 83 -10.60 -13.59 -0.28
CA GLN A 83 -9.32 -14.26 -0.08
C GLN A 83 -9.10 -14.66 1.40
N GLU A 84 -8.09 -15.50 1.67
CA GLU A 84 -7.79 -15.93 3.03
C GLU A 84 -7.39 -14.78 3.96
N LYS A 85 -7.73 -14.97 5.24
CA LYS A 85 -7.82 -13.99 6.34
C LYS A 85 -6.61 -13.05 6.47
N GLY A 86 -6.88 -11.78 6.80
CA GLY A 86 -5.88 -10.80 7.25
C GLY A 86 -5.80 -9.54 6.39
N GLY A 87 -5.15 -8.51 6.94
CA GLY A 87 -4.70 -7.36 6.16
C GLY A 87 -3.54 -7.76 5.24
N HIS A 88 -3.41 -7.09 4.11
CA HIS A 88 -2.32 -7.30 3.16
C HIS A 88 -1.87 -5.99 2.54
N ILE A 89 -0.59 -5.91 2.19
CA ILE A 89 0.01 -4.74 1.57
C ILE A 89 0.67 -5.16 0.26
N SER A 90 0.40 -4.44 -0.83
CA SER A 90 1.02 -4.67 -2.13
C SER A 90 0.97 -3.41 -3.01
N PRO A 91 1.89 -3.26 -3.98
CA PRO A 91 1.82 -2.17 -4.94
C PRO A 91 0.75 -2.40 -6.00
N LEU A 92 0.21 -1.30 -6.52
CA LEU A 92 -0.58 -1.29 -7.75
C LEU A 92 0.36 -1.08 -8.95
N ALA A 93 0.09 -1.78 -10.05
CA ALA A 93 0.88 -1.68 -11.28
C ALA A 93 0.19 -0.96 -12.42
N ALA A 94 -1.13 -1.08 -12.51
CA ALA A 94 -1.89 -0.56 -13.64
C ALA A 94 -3.34 -0.27 -13.25
N TYR A 95 -3.98 0.58 -14.04
CA TYR A 95 -5.40 0.86 -14.01
C TYR A 95 -5.99 0.65 -15.41
N ASP A 96 -7.06 -0.13 -15.51
CA ASP A 96 -7.86 -0.31 -16.72
C ASP A 96 -9.12 0.55 -16.59
N GLU A 97 -9.16 1.65 -17.33
CA GLU A 97 -10.26 2.62 -17.31
C GLU A 97 -11.56 2.02 -17.85
N LYS A 98 -11.50 1.12 -18.83
CA LYS A 98 -12.71 0.52 -19.43
C LYS A 98 -13.39 -0.46 -18.48
N ALA A 99 -12.58 -1.19 -17.72
CA ALA A 99 -13.07 -2.20 -16.78
C ALA A 99 -13.25 -1.65 -15.35
N ASP A 100 -12.78 -0.44 -15.06
CA ASP A 100 -12.65 0.15 -13.72
C ASP A 100 -11.95 -0.80 -12.74
N ARG A 101 -10.74 -1.25 -13.14
CA ARG A 101 -9.95 -2.22 -12.37
C ARG A 101 -8.52 -1.78 -12.14
N PHE A 102 -8.00 -2.12 -10.97
CA PHE A 102 -6.57 -2.00 -10.66
C PHE A 102 -5.89 -3.37 -10.67
N LEU A 103 -4.66 -3.41 -11.16
CA LEU A 103 -3.79 -4.57 -11.08
C LEU A 103 -2.96 -4.51 -9.78
N ILE A 104 -3.20 -5.44 -8.87
CA ILE A 104 -2.38 -5.63 -7.66
C ILE A 104 -1.22 -6.58 -7.99
N LEU A 105 0.02 -6.15 -7.76
CA LEU A 105 1.18 -7.04 -7.79
C LEU A 105 1.36 -7.72 -6.43
N ASP A 106 0.61 -8.78 -6.21
CA ASP A 106 0.59 -9.47 -4.93
C ASP A 106 1.98 -10.03 -4.55
N VAL A 107 2.54 -9.54 -3.45
CA VAL A 107 3.87 -9.97 -2.99
C VAL A 107 3.86 -11.38 -2.37
N ALA A 108 2.69 -11.92 -2.01
CA ALA A 108 2.52 -13.31 -1.58
C ALA A 108 2.46 -14.27 -2.79
N ARG A 109 3.48 -14.20 -3.65
CA ARG A 109 3.56 -14.90 -4.95
C ARG A 109 3.42 -16.43 -4.85
N TYR A 110 3.72 -17.01 -3.69
CA TYR A 110 3.54 -18.44 -3.43
C TYR A 110 2.07 -18.85 -3.30
N LYS A 111 1.15 -17.89 -3.13
CA LYS A 111 -0.27 -18.13 -2.84
C LYS A 111 -1.21 -17.58 -3.90
N TYR A 112 -0.90 -16.40 -4.45
CA TYR A 112 -1.77 -15.75 -5.43
C TYR A 112 -0.97 -15.13 -6.59
N PRO A 113 -1.46 -15.24 -7.84
CA PRO A 113 -0.93 -14.45 -8.95
C PRO A 113 -1.33 -12.96 -8.80
N PRO A 114 -0.70 -12.05 -9.56
CA PRO A 114 -1.23 -10.69 -9.73
C PRO A 114 -2.71 -10.72 -10.14
N VAL A 115 -3.51 -9.84 -9.56
CA VAL A 115 -4.98 -9.88 -9.71
C VAL A 115 -5.53 -8.53 -10.13
N TRP A 116 -6.47 -8.55 -11.08
CA TRP A 116 -7.28 -7.39 -11.46
C TRP A 116 -8.53 -7.33 -10.58
N VAL A 117 -8.61 -6.31 -9.73
CA VAL A 117 -9.72 -6.06 -8.81
C VAL A 117 -10.51 -4.83 -9.24
N THR A 118 -11.82 -4.82 -9.04
CA THR A 118 -12.62 -3.61 -9.31
C THR A 118 -12.21 -2.51 -8.33
N THR A 119 -12.29 -1.25 -8.77
CA THR A 119 -11.99 -0.10 -7.90
C THR A 119 -12.89 -0.10 -6.66
N ALA A 120 -14.16 -0.46 -6.82
CA ALA A 120 -15.12 -0.55 -5.73
C ALA A 120 -14.76 -1.62 -4.69
N ASP A 121 -14.42 -2.84 -5.12
CA ASP A 121 -14.03 -3.92 -4.21
C ASP A 121 -12.74 -3.58 -3.47
N LEU A 122 -11.75 -3.03 -4.18
CA LEU A 122 -10.48 -2.61 -3.57
C LEU A 122 -10.71 -1.50 -2.55
N PHE A 123 -11.48 -0.47 -2.89
CA PHE A 123 -11.78 0.62 -1.97
C PHE A 123 -12.58 0.12 -0.76
N GLY A 124 -13.56 -0.76 -0.96
CA GLY A 124 -14.28 -1.41 0.13
C GLY A 124 -13.36 -2.21 1.06
N ALA A 125 -12.37 -2.91 0.52
CA ALA A 125 -11.38 -3.66 1.30
C ALA A 125 -10.41 -2.74 2.06
N MET A 126 -10.06 -1.57 1.52
CA MET A 126 -9.29 -0.54 2.21
C MET A 126 -10.12 0.18 3.28
N ASN A 127 -11.42 0.37 3.06
CA ASN A 127 -12.36 1.00 4.00
C ASN A 127 -12.82 0.03 5.10
N THR A 128 -11.86 -0.71 5.65
CA THR A 128 -12.04 -1.61 6.78
C THR A 128 -11.13 -1.17 7.92
N VAL A 129 -11.62 -1.29 9.15
CA VAL A 129 -10.88 -0.93 10.35
C VAL A 129 -9.70 -1.89 10.56
N ASP A 130 -8.58 -1.33 10.99
CA ASP A 130 -7.40 -2.06 11.44
C ASP A 130 -7.23 -1.89 12.96
N SER A 131 -7.44 -2.96 13.73
CA SER A 131 -7.32 -2.93 15.19
C SER A 131 -5.91 -2.61 15.66
N ASP A 132 -4.91 -2.95 14.84
CA ASP A 132 -3.50 -2.73 15.15
C ASP A 132 -3.08 -1.28 14.86
N ASN A 133 -3.96 -0.50 14.22
CA ASN A 133 -3.74 0.91 13.87
C ASN A 133 -4.70 1.85 14.61
N GLU A 134 -4.92 1.61 15.91
CA GLU A 134 -5.83 2.42 16.74
C GLU A 134 -7.26 2.52 16.17
N ASN A 135 -7.70 1.45 15.51
CA ASN A 135 -8.98 1.39 14.79
C ASN A 135 -9.14 2.40 13.64
N LYS A 136 -8.05 2.98 13.13
CA LYS A 136 -8.09 3.70 11.86
C LYS A 136 -8.38 2.74 10.72
N THR A 137 -8.93 3.26 9.62
CA THR A 137 -9.13 2.47 8.41
C THR A 137 -7.79 2.13 7.77
N ARG A 138 -7.76 1.07 6.95
CA ARG A 138 -6.66 0.88 6.00
C ARG A 138 -6.74 1.95 4.89
N GLY A 139 -6.10 1.74 3.75
CA GLY A 139 -5.98 2.81 2.75
C GLY A 139 -4.83 2.62 1.80
N TYR A 140 -4.26 3.72 1.33
CA TYR A 140 -3.21 3.72 0.33
C TYR A 140 -2.13 4.75 0.64
N VAL A 141 -0.94 4.51 0.09
CA VAL A 141 0.20 5.43 0.15
C VAL A 141 0.54 5.86 -1.27
N LEU A 142 0.53 7.17 -1.48
CA LEU A 142 0.98 7.78 -2.73
C LEU A 142 2.46 8.10 -2.59
N ILE A 143 3.28 7.57 -3.50
CA ILE A 143 4.73 7.72 -3.46
C ILE A 143 5.17 8.48 -4.70
N SER A 144 6.04 9.48 -4.51
CA SER A 144 6.75 10.10 -5.62
C SER A 144 8.22 10.29 -5.28
N SER A 145 9.07 10.08 -6.28
CA SER A 145 10.43 10.60 -6.21
C SER A 145 10.36 12.12 -6.15
N PRO A 146 11.13 12.81 -5.29
CA PRO A 146 11.43 14.21 -5.55
C PRO A 146 11.97 14.29 -6.98
N SER A 147 11.35 15.13 -7.80
CA SER A 147 11.84 15.43 -9.15
C SER A 147 13.33 15.76 -9.02
N GLY A 148 14.18 15.15 -9.84
CA GLY A 148 15.59 15.51 -9.88
C GLY A 148 15.70 17.03 -10.04
N GLN A 149 16.40 17.68 -9.11
CA GLN A 149 17.19 18.83 -9.48
C GLN A 149 18.37 18.34 -10.31
#